data_AF-A0A8B7RPV5-F1
#
_entry.id   AF-A0A8B7RPV5-F1
#
_cell.length_a   1.000
_cell.length_b   1.000
_cell.length_c   1.000
_cell.angle_alpha   90.00
_cell.angle_beta   90.00
_cell.angle_gamma   90.00
#
_symmetry.space_group_name_H-M   'P 1'
#
loop_
_entity.id
_entity.type
_entity.pdbx_description
1 polymer ?
#
loop_
_entity_poly.entity_id
_entity_poly.type
_entity_poly.pdbx_seq_one_letter_code
_entity_poly.pdbx_strand_id
1 'polypeptide(L)'
;MWLGVLAERKAKEAAAEHRELMAWNQAENQRLQELRIERLRQEAREQEQRQAEEKARQARETEAWVKLKQQEVLQLQEEAKNFITRENLEARVEEALDSPKNYNWAVTREGLVVRPQHKGS
;
A
#
# COMPACT_ATOMS: atom_id res chain seq x y z
N MET A 1 39.90 10.13 68.81
CA MET A 1 40.34 8.89 68.13
C MET A 1 39.17 7.96 67.79
N TRP A 2 38.25 7.65 68.71
CA TRP A 2 37.11 6.73 68.48
C TRP A 2 36.11 7.13 67.37
N LEU A 3 35.82 8.43 67.21
CA LEU A 3 34.88 8.91 66.18
C LEU A 3 35.38 8.70 64.75
N GLY A 4 36.69 8.80 64.51
CA GLY A 4 37.28 8.59 63.18
C GLY A 4 37.23 7.12 62.74
N VAL A 5 37.50 6.20 63.66
CA VAL A 5 37.46 4.74 63.40
C VAL A 5 36.03 4.29 63.09
N LEU A 6 35.02 4.83 63.80
CA LEU A 6 33.61 4.52 63.55
C LEU A 6 33.14 5.05 62.18
N ALA A 7 33.57 6.25 61.80
CA ALA A 7 33.26 6.85 60.51
C ALA A 7 33.90 6.07 59.35
N GLU A 8 35.17 5.67 59.50
CA GLU A 8 35.87 4.88 58.48
C GLU A 8 35.23 3.50 58.30
N ARG A 9 34.79 2.85 59.38
CA ARG A 9 34.07 1.57 59.31
C ARG A 9 32.74 1.69 58.58
N LYS A 10 31.93 2.71 58.92
CA LYS A 10 30.66 2.97 58.21
C LYS A 10 30.86 3.27 56.73
N ALA A 11 31.91 4.02 56.39
CA ALA A 11 32.24 4.30 54.99
C ALA A 11 32.62 3.03 54.21
N LYS A 12 33.37 2.10 54.85
CA LYS A 12 33.70 0.79 54.26
C LYS A 12 32.47 -0.10 54.09
N GLU A 13 31.59 -0.15 55.09
CA GLU A 13 30.32 -0.91 55.03
C GLU A 13 29.41 -0.37 53.91
N ALA A 14 29.20 0.95 53.84
CA ALA A 14 28.40 1.57 52.78
C ALA A 14 29.00 1.35 51.37
N ALA A 15 30.32 1.39 51.23
CA ALA A 15 30.98 1.09 49.96
C ALA A 15 30.85 -0.38 49.56
N ALA A 16 30.81 -1.31 50.52
CA ALA A 16 30.58 -2.73 50.27
C ALA A 16 29.13 -2.98 49.83
N GLU A 17 28.15 -2.45 50.57
CA GLU A 17 26.72 -2.54 50.21
C GLU A 17 26.45 -1.96 48.82
N HIS A 18 27.05 -0.81 48.51
CA HIS A 18 26.93 -0.21 47.19
C HIS A 18 27.45 -1.13 46.08
N ARG A 19 28.60 -1.79 46.28
CA ARG A 19 29.14 -2.73 45.29
C ARG A 19 28.25 -3.94 45.09
N GLU A 20 27.68 -4.48 46.17
CA GLU A 20 26.75 -5.60 46.10
C GLU A 20 25.47 -5.23 45.33
N LEU A 21 24.89 -4.07 45.62
CA LEU A 21 23.71 -3.57 44.90
C LEU A 21 24.00 -3.30 43.42
N MET A 22 25.18 -2.78 43.10
CA MET A 22 25.59 -2.57 41.70
C MET A 22 25.79 -3.90 40.96
N ALA A 23 26.38 -4.91 41.61
CA ALA A 23 26.53 -6.24 41.03
C ALA A 23 25.16 -6.90 40.79
N TRP A 24 24.23 -6.78 41.75
CA TRP A 24 22.87 -7.27 41.58
C TRP A 24 22.13 -6.56 40.45
N ASN A 25 22.23 -5.23 40.37
CA ASN A 25 21.63 -4.46 39.28
C ASN A 25 22.18 -4.86 37.91
N GLN A 26 23.48 -5.10 37.81
CA GLN A 26 24.10 -5.59 36.57
C GLN A 26 23.58 -6.96 36.18
N ALA A 27 23.46 -7.89 37.13
CA ALA A 27 22.91 -9.23 36.88
C ALA A 27 21.45 -9.18 36.41
N GLU A 28 20.61 -8.34 37.05
CA GLU A 28 19.21 -8.19 36.64
C GLU A 28 19.08 -7.50 35.27
N ASN A 29 19.93 -6.51 34.97
CA ASN A 29 19.98 -5.89 33.66
C ASN A 29 20.36 -6.90 32.56
N GLN A 30 21.30 -7.80 32.84
CA GLN A 30 21.68 -8.87 31.90
C GLN A 30 20.49 -9.82 31.65
N ARG A 31 19.80 -10.25 32.70
CA ARG A 31 18.60 -11.09 32.58
C ARG A 31 17.51 -10.44 31.73
N LEU A 32 17.24 -9.15 31.97
CA LEU A 32 16.25 -8.39 31.20
C LEU A 32 16.68 -8.17 29.74
N GLN A 33 17.97 -8.00 29.50
CA GLN A 33 18.52 -7.85 28.15
C GLN A 33 18.31 -9.12 27.32
N GLU A 34 18.52 -10.30 27.91
CA GLU A 34 18.27 -11.58 27.24
C GLU A 34 16.80 -11.73 26.82
N LEU A 35 15.87 -11.44 27.75
CA LEU A 35 14.43 -11.45 27.46
C LEU A 35 14.05 -10.45 26.37
N ARG A 36 14.66 -9.27 26.36
CA ARG A 36 14.46 -8.27 25.30
C ARG A 36 14.93 -8.78 23.95
N ILE A 37 16.08 -9.46 23.88
CA ILE A 37 16.61 -10.03 22.64
C ILE A 37 15.67 -11.10 22.10
N GLU A 38 15.13 -11.97 22.96
CA GLU A 38 14.17 -13.00 22.55
C GLU A 38 12.89 -12.37 21.97
N ARG A 39 12.34 -11.36 22.66
CA ARG A 39 11.16 -10.62 22.17
C ARG A 39 11.43 -9.95 20.82
N LEU A 40 12.56 -9.26 20.66
CA LEU A 40 12.93 -8.61 19.41
C LEU A 40 13.09 -9.61 18.26
N ARG A 41 13.59 -10.82 18.53
CA ARG A 41 13.68 -11.89 17.53
C ARG A 41 12.30 -12.37 17.09
N GLN A 42 11.34 -12.46 18.00
CA GLN A 42 9.96 -12.80 17.66
C GLN A 42 9.30 -11.69 16.84
N GLU A 43 9.40 -10.43 17.30
CA GLU A 43 8.87 -9.27 16.59
C GLU A 43 9.45 -9.14 15.16
N ALA A 44 10.75 -9.41 14.98
CA ALA A 44 11.39 -9.40 13.66
C ALA A 44 10.80 -10.46 12.72
N ARG A 45 10.55 -11.69 13.20
CA ARG A 45 9.93 -12.76 12.40
C ARG A 45 8.51 -12.41 11.99
N GLU A 46 7.72 -11.85 12.91
CA GLU A 46 6.36 -11.39 12.59
C GLU A 46 6.37 -10.23 11.60
N GLN A 47 7.33 -9.33 11.72
CA GLN A 47 7.49 -8.22 10.78
C GLN A 47 7.88 -8.71 9.39
N GLU A 48 8.79 -9.69 9.27
CA GLU A 48 9.15 -10.32 8.00
C GLU A 48 7.94 -10.98 7.34
N GLN A 49 7.10 -11.69 8.11
CA GLN A 49 5.87 -12.30 7.61
C GLN A 49 4.90 -11.25 7.07
N ARG A 50 4.63 -10.20 7.85
CA ARG A 50 3.76 -9.09 7.42
C ARG A 50 4.29 -8.41 6.15
N GLN A 51 5.58 -8.16 6.07
CA GLN A 51 6.19 -7.57 4.88
C GLN A 51 6.08 -8.49 3.65
N ALA A 52 6.21 -9.80 3.82
CA ALA A 52 6.05 -10.75 2.73
C ALA A 52 4.60 -10.76 2.22
N GLU A 53 3.62 -10.74 3.13
CA GLU A 53 2.20 -10.66 2.78
C GLU A 53 1.85 -9.35 2.06
N GLU A 54 2.35 -8.21 2.55
CA GLU A 54 2.15 -6.91 1.92
C GLU A 54 2.78 -6.86 0.52
N LYS A 55 4.00 -7.36 0.36
CA LYS A 55 4.65 -7.46 -0.96
C LYS A 55 3.85 -8.34 -1.91
N ALA A 56 3.34 -9.47 -1.44
CA ALA A 56 2.50 -10.35 -2.25
C ALA A 56 1.19 -9.67 -2.67
N ARG A 57 0.56 -8.90 -1.77
CA ARG A 57 -0.64 -8.12 -2.08
C ARG A 57 -0.37 -7.04 -3.12
N GLN A 58 0.69 -6.25 -2.92
CA GLN A 58 1.11 -5.21 -3.85
C GLN A 58 1.46 -5.79 -5.24
N ALA A 59 2.11 -6.95 -5.30
CA ALA A 59 2.40 -7.62 -6.56
C ALA A 59 1.12 -8.00 -7.32
N ARG A 60 0.08 -8.47 -6.63
CA ARG A 60 -1.21 -8.79 -7.27
C ARG A 60 -1.96 -7.54 -7.74
N GLU A 61 -1.97 -6.48 -6.92
CA GLU A 61 -2.59 -5.20 -7.28
C GLU A 61 -1.92 -4.58 -8.51
N THR A 62 -0.59 -4.57 -8.53
CA THR A 62 0.20 -4.07 -9.67
C THR A 62 -0.01 -4.91 -10.93
N GLU A 63 -0.04 -6.24 -10.81
CA GLU A 63 -0.33 -7.11 -11.95
C GLU A 63 -1.73 -6.86 -12.53
N ALA A 64 -2.75 -6.73 -11.67
CA ALA A 64 -4.10 -6.42 -12.10
C ALA A 64 -4.18 -5.04 -12.79
N TRP A 65 -3.50 -4.04 -12.25
CA TRP A 65 -3.44 -2.71 -12.84
C TRP A 65 -2.74 -2.71 -14.21
N VAL A 66 -1.61 -3.41 -14.34
CA VAL A 66 -0.90 -3.57 -15.62
C VAL A 66 -1.79 -4.23 -16.66
N LYS A 67 -2.51 -5.30 -16.29
CA LYS A 67 -3.46 -5.97 -17.20
C LYS A 67 -4.57 -5.04 -17.67
N LEU A 68 -5.16 -4.26 -16.76
CA LEU A 68 -6.20 -3.28 -17.11
C LEU A 68 -5.66 -2.23 -18.08
N LYS A 69 -4.47 -1.66 -17.80
CA LYS A 69 -3.86 -0.67 -18.68
C LYS A 69 -3.48 -1.24 -20.04
N GLN A 70 -3.04 -2.49 -20.08
CA GLN A 70 -2.78 -3.17 -21.34
C GLN A 70 -4.07 -3.32 -22.17
N GLN A 71 -5.19 -3.67 -21.54
CA GLN A 71 -6.49 -3.74 -22.22
C GLN A 71 -6.95 -2.38 -22.75
N GLU A 72 -6.81 -1.31 -21.95
CA GLU A 72 -7.13 0.06 -22.39
C GLU A 72 -6.29 0.46 -23.61
N VAL A 73 -4.99 0.16 -23.62
CA VAL A 73 -4.11 0.46 -24.75
C VAL A 73 -4.50 -0.34 -26.00
N LEU A 74 -4.83 -1.63 -25.86
CA LEU A 74 -5.28 -2.45 -26.98
C LEU A 74 -6.61 -1.95 -27.54
N GLN A 75 -7.55 -1.57 -26.68
CA GLN A 75 -8.81 -0.96 -27.11
C GLN A 75 -8.56 0.33 -27.88
N LEU A 76 -7.70 1.21 -27.36
CA LEU A 76 -7.34 2.46 -28.04
C LEU A 76 -6.63 2.21 -29.38
N GLN A 77 -5.81 1.18 -29.49
CA GLN A 77 -5.19 0.79 -30.76
C GLN A 77 -6.23 0.40 -31.82
N GLU A 78 -7.27 -0.32 -31.43
CA GLU A 78 -8.37 -0.66 -32.34
C GLU A 78 -9.22 0.56 -32.69
N GLU A 79 -9.54 1.41 -31.72
CA GLU A 79 -10.29 2.66 -31.95
C GLU A 79 -9.52 3.64 -32.83
N ALA A 80 -8.20 3.71 -32.68
CA ALA A 80 -7.33 4.59 -33.46
C ALA A 80 -7.34 4.28 -34.96
N LYS A 81 -7.64 3.03 -35.36
CA LYS A 81 -7.82 2.68 -36.78
C LYS A 81 -9.01 3.39 -37.41
N ASN A 82 -10.00 3.78 -36.60
CA ASN A 82 -11.19 4.50 -37.06
C ASN A 82 -11.01 6.02 -37.08
N PHE A 83 -9.86 6.54 -36.65
CA PHE A 83 -9.61 7.98 -36.65
C PHE A 83 -9.51 8.55 -38.07
N ILE A 84 -9.90 9.81 -38.19
CA ILE A 84 -9.81 10.56 -39.44
C ILE A 84 -8.37 11.06 -39.58
N THR A 85 -7.68 10.63 -40.62
CA THR A 85 -6.36 11.09 -41.04
C THR A 85 -6.49 12.00 -42.25
N ARG A 86 -5.38 12.60 -42.70
CA ARG A 86 -5.40 13.50 -43.87
C ARG A 86 -5.80 12.77 -45.15
N GLU A 87 -5.47 11.49 -45.23
CA GLU A 87 -5.68 10.63 -46.40
C GLU A 87 -7.13 10.13 -46.50
N ASN A 88 -7.82 9.90 -45.37
CA ASN A 88 -9.19 9.38 -45.37
C ASN A 88 -10.27 10.47 -45.18
N LEU A 89 -9.87 11.74 -45.12
CA LEU A 89 -10.75 12.87 -44.79
C LEU A 89 -11.93 13.02 -45.75
N GLU A 90 -11.68 13.07 -47.05
CA GLU A 90 -12.72 13.29 -48.07
C GLU A 90 -13.76 12.16 -48.06
N ALA A 91 -13.31 10.91 -48.02
CA ALA A 91 -14.18 9.74 -47.95
C ALA A 91 -15.04 9.71 -46.68
N ARG A 92 -14.48 10.10 -45.53
CA ARG A 92 -15.24 10.16 -44.26
C ARG A 92 -16.26 11.29 -44.24
N VAL A 93 -16.02 12.40 -44.93
CA VAL A 93 -16.98 13.50 -45.08
C VAL A 93 -18.19 13.05 -45.89
N GLU A 94 -17.96 12.36 -47.02
CA GLU A 94 -19.05 11.85 -47.87
C GLU A 94 -19.88 10.78 -47.12
N GLU A 95 -19.23 9.81 -46.48
CA GLU A 95 -19.89 8.79 -45.65
C GLU A 95 -20.77 9.41 -44.54
N ALA A 96 -20.30 10.49 -43.90
CA ALA A 96 -21.04 11.16 -42.85
C ALA A 96 -22.24 11.98 -43.36
N LEU A 97 -22.19 12.48 -44.59
CA LEU A 97 -23.32 13.16 -45.23
C LEU A 97 -24.41 12.15 -45.63
N ASP A 98 -24.00 10.96 -46.08
CA ASP A 98 -24.92 9.89 -46.48
C ASP A 98 -25.54 9.15 -45.28
N SER A 99 -24.87 9.13 -44.13
CA SER A 99 -25.31 8.41 -42.93
C SER A 99 -25.64 9.32 -41.73
N PRO A 100 -26.85 9.90 -41.66
CA PRO A 100 -27.26 10.71 -40.53
C PRO A 100 -27.45 9.85 -39.27
N LYS A 101 -26.65 10.12 -38.23
CA LYS A 101 -26.71 9.39 -36.94
C LYS A 101 -27.55 10.17 -35.92
N ASN A 102 -28.64 9.57 -35.46
CA ASN A 102 -29.56 10.18 -34.49
C ASN A 102 -29.23 9.73 -33.05
N TYR A 103 -28.94 10.70 -32.18
CA TYR A 103 -28.68 10.49 -30.75
C TYR A 103 -29.90 10.79 -29.86
N ASN A 104 -31.09 11.04 -30.42
CA ASN A 104 -32.30 11.26 -29.64
C ASN A 104 -32.74 9.94 -28.98
N TRP A 105 -32.92 9.97 -27.66
CA TRP A 105 -33.53 8.89 -26.88
C TRP A 105 -34.32 9.52 -25.73
N ALA A 106 -35.35 8.81 -25.26
CA ALA A 106 -36.16 9.21 -24.13
C ALA A 106 -36.07 8.16 -23.01
N VAL A 107 -36.51 8.51 -21.81
CA VAL A 107 -36.56 7.61 -20.65
C VAL A 107 -37.97 7.59 -20.10
N THR A 108 -38.50 6.40 -19.82
CA THR A 108 -39.80 6.25 -19.18
C THR A 108 -39.71 6.52 -17.66
N ARG A 109 -40.84 6.64 -16.97
CA ARG A 109 -40.85 6.81 -15.50
C ARG A 109 -40.22 5.62 -14.77
N GLU A 110 -40.20 4.46 -15.40
CA GLU A 110 -39.59 3.21 -14.93
C GLU A 110 -38.09 3.11 -15.23
N GLY A 111 -37.49 4.15 -15.85
CA GLY A 111 -36.06 4.18 -16.18
C GLY A 111 -35.69 3.45 -17.47
N LEU A 112 -36.66 3.05 -18.30
CA LEU A 112 -36.40 2.34 -19.55
C LEU A 112 -36.06 3.32 -20.68
N VAL A 113 -34.99 3.03 -21.43
CA VAL A 113 -34.57 3.83 -22.58
C VAL A 113 -35.45 3.50 -23.79
N VAL A 114 -36.10 4.52 -24.35
CA VAL A 114 -36.91 4.43 -25.57
C VAL A 114 -36.22 5.22 -26.67
N ARG A 115 -35.84 4.53 -27.76
CA ARG A 115 -35.28 5.16 -28.95
C ARG A 115 -36.38 5.41 -29.98
N PRO A 116 -36.36 6.55 -30.69
CA PRO A 116 -37.33 6.82 -31.75
C PRO A 116 -37.16 5.78 -32.86
N GLN A 117 -38.26 5.12 -33.26
CA GLN A 117 -38.22 4.20 -34.39
C GLN A 117 -38.04 4.99 -35.70
N HIS A 118 -37.07 4.57 -36.51
CA HIS A 118 -36.83 5.16 -37.81
C HIS A 118 -38.05 4.88 -38.70
N LYS A 119 -38.85 5.91 -39.01
CA LYS A 119 -39.80 5.84 -40.13
C LYS A 119 -38.97 5.99 -41.39
N GLY A 120 -38.68 4.87 -42.05
CA GLY A 120 -38.08 4.90 -43.39
C GLY A 120 -39.01 5.61 -44.36
N SER A 121 -38.45 6.53 -45.15
CA SER A 121 -39.00 6.93 -46.45
C SER A 121 -38.43 6.02 -47.51
#